data_AF-B9AEE8-F1
#
_entry.id   AF-B9AEE8-F1
#
_cell.length_a   1.000
_cell.length_b   1.000
_cell.length_c   1.000
_cell.angle_alpha   90.00
_cell.angle_beta   90.00
_cell.angle_gamma   90.00
#
_symmetry.space_group_name_H-M   'P 1'
#
loop_
_entity.id
_entity.type
_entity.pdbx_description
1 polymer ?
#
loop_
_entity_poly.entity_id
_entity_poly.type
_entity_poly.pdbx_seq_one_letter_code
_entity_poly.pdbx_strand_id
1 'polypeptide(L)'
;MEIGVVVHGPNIIDSNWALKLINLLSGYGDVSARLGGTMGRTAVIDGSLEDIIDISKKLVPSDSLKLFNDADVDVIFLINYGKSDVTGQVFGYKVYNHYLSKINKNNIPVIQIERPGESDGSIISWNGNNKNLVDDLSQKLDLNIVTPEEIYDNHFKQDKIDDTKIQRIVHGVSPDENIMVNSIVIGKSNSDKITLIAKDGYITEIIGGTIKEHGVEKLGKVDLAKAIVKTGLLRKSKVKPRVLKKNESEDVFKIAFLDHAGEDVYQFKDADLVVTVGDDTTLIASDILYRFNIPIVGITDGDLDKVVEDGFKAKNSIIFEFESGTDDVVGRKIFELIFKKEKILIKSRNSKNIDEIRDEIIKITNLLNCKYNIINI
;
A
#
# COMPACT_ATOMS: atom_id res chain seq x y z
N MET A 1 7.54 -24.26 -19.14
CA MET A 1 6.30 -23.91 -18.45
C MET A 1 6.15 -22.41 -18.54
N GLU A 2 4.96 -21.89 -18.77
CA GLU A 2 4.64 -20.48 -18.58
C GLU A 2 4.35 -20.25 -17.09
N ILE A 3 5.14 -19.40 -16.44
CA ILE A 3 5.09 -19.19 -14.99
C ILE A 3 4.71 -17.74 -14.69
N GLY A 4 3.56 -17.56 -14.03
CA GLY A 4 3.18 -16.25 -13.49
C GLY A 4 3.72 -16.05 -12.08
N VAL A 5 4.38 -14.93 -11.79
CA VAL A 5 4.84 -14.58 -10.44
C VAL A 5 4.15 -13.30 -9.97
N VAL A 6 3.35 -13.41 -8.91
CA VAL A 6 2.75 -12.28 -8.21
C VAL A 6 3.62 -11.92 -7.02
N VAL A 7 4.29 -10.77 -7.11
CA VAL A 7 5.13 -10.22 -6.05
C VAL A 7 4.28 -9.34 -5.14
N HIS A 8 4.30 -9.58 -3.83
CA HIS A 8 3.57 -8.75 -2.86
C HIS A 8 4.46 -8.15 -1.77
N GLY A 9 4.23 -6.86 -1.51
CA GLY A 9 4.86 -6.12 -0.42
C GLY A 9 6.31 -5.70 -0.73
N PRO A 10 6.82 -4.69 -0.02
CA PRO A 10 8.20 -4.24 -0.22
C PRO A 10 9.24 -5.20 0.38
N ASN A 11 8.92 -5.91 1.46
CA ASN A 11 9.89 -6.73 2.20
C ASN A 11 10.49 -7.88 1.36
N ILE A 12 9.70 -8.53 0.49
CA ILE A 12 10.20 -9.60 -0.39
C ILE A 12 11.20 -9.05 -1.43
N ILE A 13 11.06 -7.78 -1.81
CA ILE A 13 11.95 -7.08 -2.75
C ILE A 13 13.19 -6.59 -2.02
N ASP A 14 13.01 -5.89 -0.90
CA ASP A 14 14.10 -5.29 -0.12
C ASP A 14 15.05 -6.36 0.46
N SER A 15 14.54 -7.57 0.76
CA SER A 15 15.34 -8.73 1.19
C SER A 15 16.05 -9.47 0.03
N ASN A 16 15.87 -8.99 -1.21
CA ASN A 16 16.37 -9.59 -2.46
C ASN A 16 15.81 -11.00 -2.77
N TRP A 17 14.83 -11.48 -1.99
CA TRP A 17 14.23 -12.78 -2.23
C TRP A 17 13.36 -12.83 -3.48
N ALA A 18 12.69 -11.73 -3.84
CA ALA A 18 11.92 -11.66 -5.08
C ALA A 18 12.77 -12.03 -6.31
N LEU A 19 13.96 -11.42 -6.43
CA LEU A 19 14.87 -11.70 -7.54
C LEU A 19 15.44 -13.12 -7.49
N LYS A 20 15.81 -13.61 -6.29
CA LYS A 20 16.28 -14.99 -6.11
C LYS A 20 15.23 -16.01 -6.53
N LEU A 21 13.98 -15.81 -6.15
CA LEU A 21 12.86 -16.69 -6.49
C LEU A 21 12.54 -16.63 -7.98
N ILE A 22 12.49 -15.44 -8.58
CA ILE A 22 12.28 -15.30 -10.04
C ILE A 22 13.38 -16.04 -10.81
N ASN A 23 14.65 -15.86 -10.42
CA ASN A 23 15.77 -16.58 -11.03
C ASN A 23 15.70 -18.10 -10.83
N LEU A 24 15.34 -18.56 -9.63
CA LEU A 24 15.14 -19.99 -9.37
C LEU A 24 14.03 -20.56 -10.27
N LEU A 25 12.89 -19.88 -10.34
CA LEU A 25 11.73 -20.31 -11.12
C LEU A 25 12.00 -20.29 -12.63
N SER A 26 12.90 -19.42 -13.10
CA SER A 26 13.33 -19.42 -14.51
C SER A 26 14.02 -20.73 -14.94
N GLY A 27 14.52 -21.51 -13.98
CA GLY A 27 15.03 -22.86 -14.24
C GLY A 27 13.95 -23.90 -14.58
N TYR A 28 12.67 -23.57 -14.35
CA TYR A 28 11.52 -24.45 -14.61
C TYR A 28 10.69 -24.00 -15.83
N GLY A 29 10.91 -22.78 -16.32
CA GLY A 29 10.13 -22.24 -17.42
C GLY A 29 10.29 -20.73 -17.61
N ASP A 30 9.47 -20.18 -18.51
CA ASP A 30 9.45 -18.77 -18.84
C ASP A 30 8.65 -18.00 -17.78
N VAL A 31 9.30 -17.03 -17.14
CA VAL A 31 8.75 -16.32 -15.98
C VAL A 31 8.28 -14.92 -16.37
N SER A 32 7.02 -14.64 -16.10
CA SER A 32 6.45 -13.29 -16.12
C SER A 32 6.11 -12.86 -14.70
N ALA A 33 6.68 -11.74 -14.22
CA ALA A 33 6.42 -11.23 -12.88
C ALA A 33 5.66 -9.90 -12.89
N ARG A 34 4.73 -9.72 -11.94
CA ARG A 34 4.02 -8.46 -11.71
C ARG A 34 3.80 -8.20 -10.23
N LEU A 35 3.68 -6.94 -9.86
CA LEU A 35 3.50 -6.55 -8.46
C LEU A 35 2.03 -6.32 -8.09
N GLY A 36 1.62 -6.79 -6.90
CA GLY A 36 0.43 -6.32 -6.18
C GLY A 36 0.79 -5.38 -5.02
N GLY A 37 0.23 -4.17 -5.01
CA GLY A 37 0.33 -3.20 -3.90
C GLY A 37 1.20 -1.96 -4.16
N THR A 38 0.94 -0.88 -3.41
CA THR A 38 1.56 0.44 -3.62
C THR A 38 3.03 0.50 -3.19
N MET A 39 3.34 0.16 -1.93
CA MET A 39 4.72 0.28 -1.42
C MET A 39 5.70 -0.70 -2.07
N GLY A 40 5.21 -1.84 -2.57
CA GLY A 40 6.04 -2.74 -3.37
C GLY A 40 6.59 -2.06 -4.62
N ARG A 41 5.86 -1.11 -5.24
CA ARG A 41 6.36 -0.40 -6.44
C ARG A 41 7.55 0.47 -6.10
N THR A 42 7.48 1.10 -4.93
CA THR A 42 8.57 1.91 -4.40
C THR A 42 9.81 1.04 -4.22
N ALA A 43 9.64 -0.20 -3.73
CA ALA A 43 10.74 -1.16 -3.60
C ALA A 43 11.27 -1.66 -4.95
N VAL A 44 10.40 -1.94 -5.93
CA VAL A 44 10.84 -2.28 -7.30
C VAL A 44 11.69 -1.17 -7.89
N ILE A 45 11.23 0.10 -7.77
CA ILE A 45 11.97 1.26 -8.27
C ILE A 45 13.31 1.39 -7.56
N ASP A 46 13.35 1.33 -6.23
CA ASP A 46 14.60 1.44 -5.49
C ASP A 46 15.59 0.31 -5.86
N GLY A 47 15.08 -0.90 -6.13
CA GLY A 47 15.84 -2.07 -6.56
C GLY A 47 16.23 -2.08 -8.05
N SER A 48 15.76 -1.13 -8.86
CA SER A 48 15.92 -1.13 -10.33
C SER A 48 15.39 -2.41 -10.99
N LEU A 49 14.23 -2.89 -10.53
CA LEU A 49 13.63 -4.16 -10.96
C LEU A 49 12.46 -3.98 -11.93
N GLU A 50 12.21 -2.78 -12.46
CA GLU A 50 11.05 -2.52 -13.34
C GLU A 50 11.07 -3.33 -14.64
N ASP A 51 12.26 -3.69 -15.14
CA ASP A 51 12.42 -4.53 -16.33
C ASP A 51 12.14 -6.01 -16.04
N ILE A 52 12.03 -6.39 -14.77
CA ILE A 52 11.83 -7.77 -14.30
C ILE A 52 10.42 -7.94 -13.73
N ILE A 53 9.92 -6.94 -12.99
CA ILE A 53 8.63 -6.97 -12.30
C ILE A 53 7.74 -5.85 -12.85
N ASP A 54 6.66 -6.22 -13.53
CA ASP A 54 5.70 -5.26 -14.07
C ASP A 54 4.99 -4.49 -12.93
N ILE A 55 5.24 -3.17 -12.91
CA ILE A 55 4.60 -2.20 -12.01
C ILE A 55 3.73 -1.16 -12.76
N SER A 56 3.46 -1.39 -14.05
CA SER A 56 2.72 -0.46 -14.92
C SER A 56 1.27 -0.26 -14.47
N LYS A 57 0.66 -1.26 -13.84
CA LYS A 57 -0.76 -1.25 -13.46
C LYS A 57 -1.00 -1.23 -11.96
N LYS A 58 -1.95 -0.35 -11.59
CA LYS A 58 -2.92 -0.37 -10.46
C LYS A 58 -3.41 -1.68 -9.81
N LEU A 59 -2.60 -2.68 -9.44
CA LEU A 59 -3.15 -4.00 -9.04
C LEU A 59 -3.06 -4.31 -7.53
N VAL A 60 -4.11 -4.96 -7.01
CA VAL A 60 -4.04 -5.75 -5.77
C VAL A 60 -3.67 -7.21 -6.11
N PRO A 61 -3.12 -8.00 -5.15
CA PRO A 61 -2.61 -9.35 -5.44
C PRO A 61 -3.62 -10.29 -6.11
N SER A 62 -4.90 -10.27 -5.69
CA SER A 62 -5.92 -11.13 -6.29
C SER A 62 -6.27 -10.76 -7.73
N ASP A 63 -6.13 -9.48 -8.12
CA ASP A 63 -6.24 -9.07 -9.54
C ASP A 63 -5.04 -9.56 -10.34
N SER A 64 -3.84 -9.53 -9.75
CA SER A 64 -2.63 -10.07 -10.39
C SER A 64 -2.73 -11.58 -10.63
N LEU A 65 -3.26 -12.34 -9.67
CA LEU A 65 -3.56 -13.77 -9.87
C LEU A 65 -4.57 -13.97 -11.01
N LYS A 66 -5.66 -13.20 -11.01
CA LYS A 66 -6.69 -13.27 -12.05
C LYS A 66 -6.12 -13.03 -13.44
N LEU A 67 -5.27 -12.02 -13.61
CA LEU A 67 -4.68 -11.70 -14.90
C LEU A 67 -3.72 -12.78 -15.43
N PHE A 68 -3.03 -13.52 -14.54
CA PHE A 68 -2.25 -14.68 -14.97
C PHE A 68 -3.14 -15.88 -15.31
N ASN A 69 -4.20 -16.10 -14.55
CA ASN A 69 -5.19 -17.12 -14.90
C ASN A 69 -5.86 -16.84 -16.25
N ASP A 70 -6.22 -15.59 -16.53
CA ASP A 70 -6.79 -15.17 -17.81
C ASP A 70 -5.79 -15.31 -18.98
N ALA A 71 -4.49 -15.27 -18.68
CA ALA A 71 -3.41 -15.50 -19.63
C ALA A 71 -3.07 -16.98 -19.83
N ASP A 72 -3.78 -17.89 -19.14
CA ASP A 72 -3.65 -19.36 -19.27
C ASP A 72 -2.21 -19.86 -19.04
N VAL A 73 -1.52 -19.30 -18.04
CA VAL A 73 -0.18 -19.78 -17.63
C VAL A 73 -0.27 -21.16 -16.98
N ASP A 74 0.82 -21.93 -16.97
CA ASP A 74 0.83 -23.29 -16.42
C ASP A 74 0.74 -23.32 -14.88
N VAL A 75 1.32 -22.32 -14.21
CA VAL A 75 1.35 -22.20 -12.74
C VAL A 75 1.54 -20.74 -12.32
N ILE A 76 0.94 -20.37 -11.18
CA ILE A 76 1.08 -19.04 -10.60
C ILE A 76 1.75 -19.16 -9.22
N PHE A 77 2.81 -18.40 -9.00
CA PHE A 77 3.46 -18.24 -7.71
C PHE A 77 3.05 -16.92 -7.05
N LEU A 78 2.48 -16.97 -5.86
CA LEU A 78 2.28 -15.82 -4.98
C LEU A 78 3.48 -15.75 -4.02
N ILE A 79 4.35 -14.75 -4.19
CA ILE A 79 5.52 -14.60 -3.32
C ILE A 79 5.33 -13.42 -2.36
N ASN A 80 5.57 -13.67 -1.07
CA ASN A 80 5.35 -12.69 -0.03
C ASN A 80 6.34 -12.86 1.14
N TYR A 81 6.56 -11.78 1.88
CA TYR A 81 7.40 -11.76 3.07
C TYR A 81 6.64 -11.05 4.20
N GLY A 82 5.72 -11.79 4.82
CA GLY A 82 4.93 -11.34 5.96
C GLY A 82 5.80 -10.97 7.16
N LYS A 83 5.17 -10.32 8.15
CA LYS A 83 5.81 -9.97 9.42
C LYS A 83 6.02 -11.21 10.29
N SER A 84 5.08 -12.14 10.20
CA SER A 84 5.09 -13.49 10.78
C SER A 84 4.53 -14.51 9.79
N ASP A 85 4.73 -15.79 10.06
CA ASP A 85 4.06 -16.91 9.39
C ASP A 85 2.53 -16.73 9.38
N VAL A 86 1.94 -16.33 10.52
CA VAL A 86 0.50 -16.04 10.67
C VAL A 86 0.05 -14.99 9.66
N THR A 87 0.74 -13.85 9.59
CA THR A 87 0.34 -12.77 8.67
C THR A 87 0.41 -13.21 7.22
N GLY A 88 1.43 -13.98 6.87
CA GLY A 88 1.67 -14.48 5.52
C GLY A 88 0.65 -15.50 5.06
N GLN A 89 0.37 -16.50 5.90
CA GLN A 89 -0.62 -17.53 5.63
C GLN A 89 -2.04 -16.95 5.54
N VAL A 90 -2.42 -16.07 6.46
CA VAL A 90 -3.73 -15.38 6.44
C VAL A 90 -3.86 -14.46 5.23
N PHE A 91 -2.78 -13.76 4.84
CA PHE A 91 -2.73 -12.98 3.61
C PHE A 91 -3.01 -13.84 2.38
N GLY A 92 -2.27 -14.96 2.24
CA GLY A 92 -2.44 -15.92 1.17
C GLY A 92 -3.86 -16.45 1.05
N TYR A 93 -4.42 -16.89 2.18
CA TYR A 93 -5.79 -17.40 2.27
C TYR A 93 -6.81 -16.35 1.77
N LYS A 94 -6.70 -15.11 2.23
CA LYS A 94 -7.60 -14.02 1.83
C LYS A 94 -7.43 -13.68 0.34
N VAL A 95 -6.20 -13.59 -0.15
CA VAL A 95 -5.90 -13.28 -1.56
C VAL A 95 -6.46 -14.37 -2.47
N TYR A 96 -6.23 -15.65 -2.14
CA TYR A 96 -6.68 -16.78 -2.93
C TYR A 96 -8.21 -16.84 -2.98
N ASN A 97 -8.91 -16.70 -1.85
CA ASN A 97 -10.38 -16.68 -1.84
C ASN A 97 -10.98 -15.49 -2.61
N HIS A 98 -10.37 -14.31 -2.51
CA HIS A 98 -10.77 -13.16 -3.34
C HIS A 98 -10.46 -13.35 -4.83
N TYR A 99 -9.47 -14.18 -5.17
CA TYR A 99 -9.18 -14.54 -6.55
C TYR A 99 -10.23 -15.52 -7.08
N LEU A 100 -10.65 -16.51 -6.29
CA LEU A 100 -11.70 -17.46 -6.68
C LEU A 100 -13.02 -16.78 -7.03
N SER A 101 -13.39 -15.70 -6.34
CA SER A 101 -14.61 -14.94 -6.65
C SER A 101 -14.54 -14.14 -7.96
N LYS A 102 -13.36 -14.07 -8.60
CA LYS A 102 -13.11 -13.28 -9.83
C LYS A 102 -12.95 -14.13 -11.08
N ILE A 103 -12.94 -15.46 -10.96
CA ILE A 103 -12.68 -16.38 -12.07
C ILE A 103 -13.86 -17.34 -12.27
N ASN A 104 -14.04 -17.79 -13.51
CA ASN A 104 -15.06 -18.77 -13.85
C ASN A 104 -14.55 -20.22 -13.80
N LYS A 105 -13.23 -20.40 -13.96
CA LYS A 105 -12.55 -21.71 -13.97
C LYS A 105 -11.28 -21.59 -13.16
N ASN A 106 -11.09 -22.48 -12.20
CA ASN A 106 -9.91 -22.52 -11.33
C ASN A 106 -9.00 -23.69 -11.72
N ASN A 107 -8.43 -23.61 -12.92
CA ASN A 107 -7.66 -24.71 -13.51
C ASN A 107 -6.16 -24.54 -13.33
N ILE A 108 -5.70 -23.31 -13.05
CA ILE A 108 -4.28 -23.01 -12.90
C ILE A 108 -3.87 -23.22 -11.43
N PRO A 109 -2.85 -24.05 -11.15
CA PRO A 109 -2.31 -24.20 -9.80
C PRO A 109 -1.73 -22.89 -9.28
N VAL A 110 -2.08 -22.52 -8.05
CA VAL A 110 -1.56 -21.37 -7.32
C VAL A 110 -0.73 -21.87 -6.15
N ILE A 111 0.56 -21.52 -6.13
CA ILE A 111 1.51 -21.88 -5.07
C ILE A 111 1.96 -20.59 -4.38
N GLN A 112 1.90 -20.53 -3.07
CA GLN A 112 2.49 -19.43 -2.31
C GLN A 112 3.85 -19.83 -1.75
N ILE A 113 4.81 -18.91 -1.85
CA ILE A 113 6.09 -18.97 -1.14
C ILE A 113 6.09 -17.82 -0.13
N GLU A 114 6.09 -18.17 1.15
CA GLU A 114 5.97 -17.24 2.27
C GLU A 114 7.24 -17.19 3.10
N ARG A 115 7.77 -15.98 3.32
CA ARG A 115 8.94 -15.69 4.17
C ARG A 115 10.12 -16.62 3.91
N PRO A 116 10.60 -16.71 2.65
CA PRO A 116 11.76 -17.54 2.33
C PRO A 116 12.99 -17.12 3.16
N GLY A 117 13.76 -18.11 3.62
CA GLY A 117 14.96 -17.90 4.43
C GLY A 117 14.71 -17.71 5.94
N GLU A 118 13.45 -17.66 6.37
CA GLU A 118 13.08 -17.69 7.79
C GLU A 118 12.78 -19.13 8.23
N SER A 119 13.05 -19.47 9.49
CA SER A 119 12.79 -20.82 10.02
C SER A 119 11.31 -21.20 10.04
N ASP A 120 10.42 -20.20 10.06
CA ASP A 120 8.98 -20.34 9.96
C ASP A 120 8.44 -20.03 8.54
N GLY A 121 9.34 -19.96 7.56
CA GLY A 121 8.99 -19.87 6.14
C GLY A 121 8.18 -21.09 5.68
N SER A 122 7.25 -20.87 4.75
CA SER A 122 6.37 -21.93 4.27
C SER A 122 6.07 -21.86 2.78
N ILE A 123 5.75 -23.02 2.21
CA ILE A 123 5.23 -23.17 0.85
C ILE A 123 3.83 -23.80 0.92
N ILE A 124 2.88 -23.22 0.20
CA ILE A 124 1.47 -23.60 0.26
C ILE A 124 0.96 -23.84 -1.14
N SER A 125 0.39 -25.02 -1.39
CA SER A 125 -0.38 -25.28 -2.61
C SER A 125 -1.85 -25.00 -2.36
N TRP A 126 -2.40 -23.98 -3.00
CA TRP A 126 -3.80 -23.58 -2.83
C TRP A 126 -4.76 -24.44 -3.64
N ASN A 127 -4.29 -25.00 -4.76
CA ASN A 127 -5.01 -25.93 -5.62
C ASN A 127 -4.07 -26.68 -6.57
N GLY A 128 -4.66 -27.67 -7.26
CA GLY A 128 -3.99 -28.46 -8.27
C GLY A 128 -3.16 -29.60 -7.66
N ASN A 129 -2.78 -30.55 -8.50
CA ASN A 129 -1.89 -31.64 -8.12
C ASN A 129 -0.47 -31.31 -8.58
N ASN A 130 0.26 -30.57 -7.75
CA ASN A 130 1.60 -30.04 -8.01
C ASN A 130 2.62 -30.52 -6.97
N LYS A 131 2.35 -31.65 -6.31
CA LYS A 131 3.15 -32.18 -5.19
C LYS A 131 4.65 -32.25 -5.49
N ASN A 132 5.03 -32.79 -6.66
CA ASN A 132 6.45 -32.91 -7.02
C ASN A 132 7.17 -31.56 -7.09
N LEU A 133 6.49 -30.52 -7.60
CA LEU A 133 7.05 -29.17 -7.70
C LEU A 133 7.15 -28.52 -6.31
N VAL A 134 6.13 -28.71 -5.47
CA VAL A 134 6.11 -28.21 -4.08
C VAL A 134 7.19 -28.88 -3.24
N ASP A 135 7.33 -30.20 -3.33
CA ASP A 135 8.35 -30.97 -2.58
C ASP A 135 9.77 -30.56 -2.99
N ASP A 136 10.03 -30.42 -4.30
CA ASP A 136 11.35 -29.97 -4.80
C ASP A 136 11.68 -28.52 -4.39
N LEU A 137 10.72 -27.60 -4.50
CA LEU A 137 10.93 -26.20 -4.07
C LEU A 137 11.05 -26.07 -2.55
N SER A 138 10.27 -26.83 -1.78
CA SER A 138 10.37 -26.91 -0.32
C SER A 138 11.78 -27.31 0.11
N GLN A 139 12.36 -28.35 -0.52
CA GLN A 139 13.72 -28.79 -0.23
C GLN A 139 14.78 -27.75 -0.64
N LYS A 140 14.63 -27.12 -1.81
CA LYS A 140 15.59 -26.13 -2.32
C LYS A 140 15.61 -24.84 -1.50
N LEU A 141 14.47 -24.46 -0.92
CA LEU A 141 14.30 -23.21 -0.18
C LEU A 141 14.25 -23.41 1.34
N ASP A 142 14.33 -24.66 1.82
CA ASP A 142 14.18 -25.05 3.22
C ASP A 142 12.88 -24.52 3.85
N LEU A 143 11.74 -24.80 3.18
CA LEU A 143 10.42 -24.30 3.58
C LEU A 143 9.52 -25.39 4.13
N ASN A 144 8.75 -25.05 5.16
CA ASN A 144 7.70 -25.92 5.68
C ASN A 144 6.56 -26.03 4.66
N ILE A 145 6.13 -27.25 4.33
CA ILE A 145 4.92 -27.45 3.53
C ILE A 145 3.71 -27.29 4.46
N VAL A 146 2.81 -26.35 4.14
CA VAL A 146 1.60 -26.08 4.90
C VAL A 146 0.39 -26.19 3.97
N THR A 147 -0.66 -26.87 4.43
CA THR A 147 -1.90 -27.06 3.64
C THR A 147 -2.91 -25.92 3.88
N PRO A 148 -3.79 -25.63 2.90
CA PRO A 148 -4.91 -24.70 3.10
C PRO A 148 -5.80 -25.07 4.28
N GLU A 149 -6.00 -26.37 4.55
CA GLU A 149 -6.78 -26.88 5.68
C GLU A 149 -6.13 -26.54 7.03
N GLU A 150 -4.81 -26.71 7.16
CA GLU A 150 -4.06 -26.31 8.37
C GLU A 150 -4.19 -24.81 8.62
N ILE A 151 -4.12 -23.98 7.57
CA ILE A 151 -4.28 -22.53 7.69
C ILE A 151 -5.69 -22.17 8.19
N TYR A 152 -6.72 -22.81 7.63
CA TYR A 152 -8.09 -22.61 8.09
C TYR A 152 -8.27 -23.01 9.56
N ASP A 153 -7.77 -24.19 9.93
CA ASP A 153 -7.92 -24.74 11.27
C ASP A 153 -7.17 -23.91 12.33
N ASN A 154 -5.96 -23.43 12.00
CA ASN A 154 -5.13 -22.67 12.93
C ASN A 154 -5.62 -21.23 13.11
N HIS A 155 -6.10 -20.58 12.05
CA HIS A 155 -6.34 -19.13 12.07
C HIS A 155 -7.82 -18.74 12.03
N PHE A 156 -8.68 -19.52 11.38
CA PHE A 156 -10.06 -19.11 11.08
C PHE A 156 -11.13 -19.95 11.80
N LYS A 157 -10.89 -21.24 12.07
CA LYS A 157 -11.89 -22.14 12.67
C LYS A 157 -12.41 -21.66 14.04
N GLN A 158 -11.58 -20.97 14.80
CA GLN A 158 -11.91 -20.45 16.13
C GLN A 158 -12.49 -19.03 16.10
N ASP A 159 -12.60 -18.42 14.91
CA ASP A 159 -13.14 -17.08 14.78
C ASP A 159 -14.64 -17.09 15.11
N LYS A 160 -15.02 -16.31 16.13
CA LYS A 160 -16.41 -16.11 16.50
C LYS A 160 -16.99 -15.03 15.58
N ILE A 161 -17.82 -15.45 14.63
CA ILE A 161 -18.57 -14.55 13.77
C ILE A 161 -19.95 -14.31 14.37
N ASP A 162 -20.23 -13.06 14.72
CA ASP A 162 -21.57 -12.61 15.09
C ASP A 162 -22.30 -12.17 13.83
N ASP A 163 -23.19 -13.02 13.29
CA ASP A 163 -23.94 -12.75 12.07
C ASP A 163 -24.87 -11.53 12.16
N THR A 164 -25.09 -11.00 13.38
CA THR A 164 -25.86 -9.77 13.59
C THR A 164 -25.02 -8.50 13.41
N LYS A 165 -23.69 -8.63 13.30
CA LYS A 165 -22.75 -7.52 13.17
C LYS A 165 -21.95 -7.61 11.88
N ILE A 166 -21.65 -6.45 11.32
CA ILE A 166 -20.64 -6.37 10.25
C ILE A 166 -19.28 -6.33 10.93
N GLN A 167 -18.55 -7.46 10.89
CA GLN A 167 -17.25 -7.58 11.53
C GLN A 167 -16.15 -8.08 10.58
N ARG A 168 -14.90 -7.71 10.89
CA ARG A 168 -13.72 -8.21 10.18
C ARG A 168 -12.56 -8.43 11.14
N ILE A 169 -12.08 -9.68 11.15
CA ILE A 169 -10.95 -10.09 11.98
C ILE A 169 -9.64 -9.91 11.22
N VAL A 170 -8.66 -9.34 11.91
CA VAL A 170 -7.29 -9.16 11.42
C VAL A 170 -6.35 -9.91 12.36
N HIS A 171 -5.63 -10.86 11.78
CA HIS A 171 -4.72 -11.77 12.48
C HIS A 171 -3.26 -11.33 12.31
N GLY A 172 -2.39 -11.73 13.25
CA GLY A 172 -0.95 -11.47 13.18
C GLY A 172 -0.61 -9.98 13.31
N VAL A 173 -1.44 -9.24 14.04
CA VAL A 173 -1.16 -7.86 14.42
C VAL A 173 -0.15 -7.89 15.57
N SER A 174 0.61 -6.82 15.79
CA SER A 174 1.42 -6.68 17.02
C SER A 174 0.86 -5.56 17.87
N PRO A 175 0.99 -5.59 19.21
CA PRO A 175 0.64 -4.45 20.05
C PRO A 175 1.33 -3.16 19.57
N ASP A 176 0.65 -2.04 19.72
CA ASP A 176 1.07 -0.69 19.31
C ASP A 176 1.20 -0.46 17.79
N GLU A 177 0.78 -1.40 16.95
CA GLU A 177 0.69 -1.17 15.51
C GLU A 177 -0.49 -0.26 15.15
N ASN A 178 -0.23 0.69 14.24
CA ASN A 178 -1.30 1.45 13.61
C ASN A 178 -2.24 0.50 12.86
N ILE A 179 -3.54 0.77 12.94
CA ILE A 179 -4.58 0.09 12.19
C ILE A 179 -5.05 1.03 11.10
N MET A 180 -4.80 0.67 9.84
CA MET A 180 -5.12 1.49 8.68
C MET A 180 -6.21 0.83 7.84
N VAL A 181 -7.27 1.58 7.53
CA VAL A 181 -8.38 1.15 6.68
C VAL A 181 -8.50 2.12 5.51
N ASN A 182 -8.40 1.62 4.28
CA ASN A 182 -8.41 2.43 3.05
C ASN A 182 -7.46 3.64 3.12
N SER A 183 -6.23 3.41 3.59
CA SER A 183 -5.19 4.45 3.75
C SER A 183 -5.38 5.46 4.89
N ILE A 184 -6.38 5.29 5.76
CA ILE A 184 -6.60 6.16 6.93
C ILE A 184 -6.34 5.37 8.21
N VAL A 185 -5.54 5.95 9.11
CA VAL A 185 -5.28 5.36 10.42
C VAL A 185 -6.49 5.60 11.32
N ILE A 186 -7.13 4.52 11.76
CA ILE A 186 -8.37 4.55 12.55
C ILE A 186 -8.17 4.18 14.02
N GLY A 187 -6.94 3.83 14.41
CA GLY A 187 -6.66 3.34 15.74
C GLY A 187 -5.33 2.60 15.83
N LYS A 188 -5.11 1.98 17.00
CA LYS A 188 -3.94 1.14 17.29
C LYS A 188 -4.37 -0.19 17.90
N SER A 189 -3.58 -1.22 17.67
CA SER A 189 -3.77 -2.53 18.28
C SER A 189 -3.22 -2.58 19.70
N ASN A 190 -3.91 -3.33 20.56
CA ASN A 190 -3.50 -3.66 21.92
C ASN A 190 -3.23 -5.16 22.08
N SER A 191 -3.43 -5.94 21.02
CA SER A 191 -3.30 -7.40 20.99
C SER A 191 -2.75 -7.89 19.66
N ASP A 192 -2.52 -9.21 19.59
CA ASP A 192 -2.04 -9.93 18.41
C ASP A 192 -3.12 -10.24 17.35
N LYS A 193 -4.38 -10.02 17.74
CA LYS A 193 -5.57 -10.15 16.90
C LYS A 193 -6.53 -9.01 17.21
N ILE A 194 -7.12 -8.42 16.17
CA ILE A 194 -8.16 -7.40 16.34
C ILE A 194 -9.43 -7.77 15.57
N THR A 195 -10.57 -7.22 15.99
CA THR A 195 -11.82 -7.28 15.25
C THR A 195 -12.36 -5.88 15.03
N LEU A 196 -12.47 -5.47 13.77
CA LEU A 196 -13.16 -4.25 13.36
C LEU A 196 -14.66 -4.53 13.32
N ILE A 197 -15.46 -3.65 13.92
CA ILE A 197 -16.93 -3.73 13.89
C ILE A 197 -17.47 -2.46 13.24
N ALA A 198 -18.38 -2.65 12.29
CA ALA A 198 -19.08 -1.57 11.62
C ALA A 198 -20.58 -1.61 11.85
N LYS A 199 -21.19 -0.43 11.96
CA LYS A 199 -22.64 -0.21 12.01
C LYS A 199 -23.02 0.88 11.03
N ASP A 200 -24.02 0.63 10.19
CA ASP A 200 -24.49 1.56 9.15
C ASP A 200 -23.37 2.07 8.22
N GLY A 201 -22.34 1.25 8.03
CA GLY A 201 -21.13 1.54 7.26
C GLY A 201 -20.04 2.29 8.02
N TYR A 202 -20.23 2.68 9.28
CA TYR A 202 -19.19 3.36 10.07
C TYR A 202 -18.50 2.37 11.01
N ILE A 203 -17.19 2.50 11.18
CA ILE A 203 -16.45 1.73 12.19
C ILE A 203 -16.82 2.29 13.56
N THR A 204 -17.38 1.45 14.42
CA THR A 204 -17.86 1.84 15.75
C THR A 204 -17.03 1.23 16.88
N GLU A 205 -16.31 0.13 16.63
CA GLU A 205 -15.53 -0.56 17.64
C GLU A 205 -14.31 -1.26 17.02
N ILE A 206 -13.22 -1.31 17.77
CA ILE A 206 -12.03 -2.13 17.49
C ILE A 206 -11.80 -3.01 18.72
N ILE A 207 -12.25 -4.27 18.67
CA ILE A 207 -11.94 -5.24 19.74
C ILE A 207 -10.46 -5.60 19.62
N GLY A 208 -9.74 -5.57 20.74
CA GLY A 208 -8.29 -5.78 20.74
C GLY A 208 -7.49 -4.56 20.30
N GLY A 209 -8.11 -3.38 20.24
CA GLY A 209 -7.44 -2.13 19.91
C GLY A 209 -8.14 -0.91 20.51
N THR A 210 -7.62 0.26 20.17
CA THR A 210 -8.16 1.56 20.58
C THR A 210 -8.50 2.37 19.33
N ILE A 211 -9.70 2.93 19.30
CA ILE A 211 -10.15 3.81 18.22
C ILE A 211 -9.44 5.17 18.30
N LYS A 212 -9.01 5.68 17.15
CA LYS A 212 -8.67 7.09 16.91
C LYS A 212 -9.91 7.77 16.36
N GLU A 213 -10.63 8.54 17.19
CA GLU A 213 -11.93 9.14 16.86
C GLU A 213 -11.86 9.96 15.57
N HIS A 214 -10.88 10.86 15.46
CA HIS A 214 -10.70 11.69 14.27
C HIS A 214 -10.37 10.85 13.02
N GLY A 215 -9.71 9.69 13.18
CA GLY A 215 -9.41 8.77 12.09
C GLY A 215 -10.65 8.08 11.53
N VAL A 216 -11.56 7.61 12.40
CA VAL A 216 -12.84 7.01 11.95
C VAL A 216 -13.80 8.06 11.37
N GLU A 217 -13.76 9.29 11.88
CA GLU A 217 -14.49 10.43 11.30
C GLU A 217 -13.99 10.74 9.88
N LYS A 218 -12.67 10.83 9.68
CA LYS A 218 -12.03 11.02 8.36
C LYS A 218 -12.35 9.87 7.40
N LEU A 219 -12.38 8.62 7.87
CA LEU A 219 -12.75 7.45 7.06
C LEU A 219 -14.20 7.48 6.59
N GLY A 220 -15.14 7.91 7.45
CA GLY A 220 -16.56 7.91 7.12
C GLY A 220 -17.11 6.50 6.83
N LYS A 221 -17.97 6.40 5.81
CA LYS A 221 -18.62 5.13 5.44
C LYS A 221 -17.66 4.20 4.71
N VAL A 222 -17.61 2.94 5.14
CA VAL A 222 -16.78 1.89 4.58
C VAL A 222 -17.57 0.58 4.42
N ASP A 223 -17.37 -0.06 3.28
CA ASP A 223 -17.74 -1.47 3.08
C ASP A 223 -16.62 -2.33 3.67
N LEU A 224 -16.80 -2.78 4.91
CA LEU A 224 -15.75 -3.49 5.67
C LEU A 224 -15.31 -4.80 4.99
N ALA A 225 -16.18 -5.45 4.21
CA ALA A 225 -15.85 -6.65 3.46
C ALA A 225 -14.86 -6.37 2.32
N LYS A 226 -14.95 -5.19 1.70
CA LYS A 226 -14.08 -4.78 0.58
C LYS A 226 -12.90 -3.90 1.00
N ALA A 227 -12.92 -3.37 2.22
CA ALA A 227 -11.88 -2.46 2.69
C ALA A 227 -10.48 -3.08 2.60
N ILE A 228 -9.47 -2.25 2.34
CA ILE A 228 -8.07 -2.66 2.48
C ILE A 228 -7.68 -2.35 3.91
N VAL A 229 -7.29 -3.39 4.66
CA VAL A 229 -6.86 -3.27 6.06
C VAL A 229 -5.40 -3.65 6.16
N LYS A 230 -4.59 -2.76 6.73
CA LYS A 230 -3.15 -2.95 6.95
C LYS A 230 -2.81 -2.60 8.39
N THR A 231 -1.78 -3.25 8.95
CA THR A 231 -1.27 -2.90 10.28
C THR A 231 0.22 -2.72 10.30
N GLY A 232 0.68 -1.81 11.16
CA GLY A 232 2.09 -1.48 11.32
C GLY A 232 2.63 -0.61 10.18
N LEU A 233 3.95 -0.63 10.00
CA LEU A 233 4.64 0.17 8.98
C LEU A 233 4.39 -0.38 7.58
N LEU A 234 4.18 0.52 6.61
CA LEU A 234 3.94 0.15 5.21
C LEU A 234 5.20 -0.36 4.50
N ARG A 235 6.38 0.03 5.01
CA ARG A 235 7.70 -0.45 4.62
C ARG A 235 8.66 -0.30 5.79
N LYS A 236 9.25 -1.41 6.23
CA LYS A 236 10.14 -1.46 7.42
C LYS A 236 11.61 -1.24 7.06
N SER A 237 12.01 -1.61 5.85
CA SER A 237 13.41 -1.56 5.44
C SER A 237 13.91 -0.11 5.36
N LYS A 238 15.11 0.12 5.91
CA LYS A 238 15.87 1.34 5.62
C LYS A 238 16.43 1.24 4.21
N VAL A 239 16.06 2.19 3.36
CA VAL A 239 16.41 2.16 1.95
C VAL A 239 17.09 3.43 1.51
N LYS A 240 17.91 3.31 0.45
CA LYS A 240 18.42 4.45 -0.28
C LYS A 240 17.54 4.63 -1.52
N PRO A 241 16.70 5.69 -1.59
CA PRO A 241 15.80 5.86 -2.70
C PRO A 241 16.55 6.04 -4.02
N ARG A 242 16.03 5.46 -5.10
CA ARG A 242 16.51 5.77 -6.45
C ARG A 242 15.64 6.85 -7.08
N VAL A 243 16.25 7.97 -7.45
CA VAL A 243 15.56 9.05 -8.17
C VAL A 243 15.63 8.76 -9.68
N LEU A 244 14.46 8.64 -10.29
CA LEU A 244 14.27 8.47 -11.71
C LEU A 244 14.48 9.80 -12.44
N LYS A 245 14.99 9.71 -13.68
CA LYS A 245 15.02 10.86 -14.57
C LYS A 245 13.60 11.16 -15.04
N LYS A 246 13.20 12.41 -14.91
CA LYS A 246 11.93 12.91 -15.41
C LYS A 246 12.13 13.61 -16.75
N ASN A 247 11.25 13.34 -17.71
CA ASN A 247 11.12 14.16 -18.90
C ASN A 247 10.14 15.28 -18.57
N GLU A 248 10.65 16.49 -18.35
CA GLU A 248 9.80 17.65 -18.10
C GLU A 248 9.29 18.22 -19.42
N SER A 249 8.01 18.60 -19.45
CA SER A 249 7.50 19.43 -20.54
C SER A 249 8.04 20.84 -20.36
N GLU A 250 8.69 21.38 -21.39
CA GLU A 250 9.32 22.71 -21.30
C GLU A 250 8.30 23.84 -21.06
N ASP A 251 7.07 23.71 -21.58
CA ASP A 251 6.07 24.80 -21.53
C ASP A 251 5.01 24.67 -20.43
N VAL A 252 4.81 23.47 -19.87
CA VAL A 252 3.66 23.14 -19.02
C VAL A 252 4.11 22.78 -17.61
N PHE A 253 3.45 23.34 -16.61
CA PHE A 253 3.61 23.01 -15.19
C PHE A 253 2.31 22.42 -14.63
N LYS A 254 2.34 21.11 -14.35
CA LYS A 254 1.21 20.32 -13.88
C LYS A 254 1.25 20.20 -12.37
N ILE A 255 0.21 20.69 -11.70
CA ILE A 255 0.08 20.64 -10.25
C ILE A 255 -1.06 19.67 -9.91
N ALA A 256 -0.78 18.67 -9.08
CA ALA A 256 -1.80 17.75 -8.60
C ALA A 256 -2.28 18.10 -7.19
N PHE A 257 -3.50 17.72 -6.87
CA PHE A 257 -4.08 17.79 -5.53
C PHE A 257 -4.37 16.38 -5.01
N LEU A 258 -3.87 16.06 -3.82
CA LEU A 258 -4.04 14.77 -3.16
C LEU A 258 -4.54 14.96 -1.73
N ASP A 259 -5.68 14.36 -1.42
CA ASP A 259 -6.38 14.53 -0.16
C ASP A 259 -6.72 13.16 0.41
N HIS A 260 -6.16 12.82 1.58
CA HIS A 260 -6.44 11.58 2.31
C HIS A 260 -6.40 10.28 1.49
N ALA A 261 -5.50 10.19 0.50
CA ALA A 261 -5.44 9.08 -0.46
C ALA A 261 -4.00 8.66 -0.83
N GLY A 262 -3.13 8.46 0.17
CA GLY A 262 -1.71 8.14 -0.04
C GLY A 262 -1.43 6.97 -1.01
N GLU A 263 -2.34 5.99 -1.11
CA GLU A 263 -2.18 4.84 -2.01
C GLU A 263 -2.37 5.15 -3.51
N ASP A 264 -2.92 6.32 -3.85
CA ASP A 264 -3.17 6.75 -5.22
C ASP A 264 -2.08 7.67 -5.78
N VAL A 265 -1.03 7.97 -5.01
CA VAL A 265 -0.01 8.95 -5.36
C VAL A 265 0.70 8.68 -6.71
N TYR A 266 0.82 7.40 -7.11
CA TYR A 266 1.46 7.02 -8.38
C TYR A 266 0.75 7.59 -9.62
N GLN A 267 -0.54 7.96 -9.53
CA GLN A 267 -1.23 8.64 -10.63
C GLN A 267 -0.65 10.04 -10.92
N PHE A 268 0.12 10.59 -9.98
CA PHE A 268 0.74 11.91 -10.06
C PHE A 268 2.26 11.84 -10.29
N LYS A 269 2.79 10.68 -10.68
CA LYS A 269 4.23 10.48 -10.99
C LYS A 269 4.76 11.38 -12.13
N ASP A 270 3.86 11.95 -12.92
CA ASP A 270 4.17 12.86 -14.04
C ASP A 270 3.80 14.32 -13.71
N ALA A 271 3.41 14.64 -12.47
CA ALA A 271 3.17 16.02 -12.03
C ALA A 271 4.49 16.75 -11.76
N ASP A 272 4.46 18.08 -11.72
CA ASP A 272 5.59 18.94 -11.37
C ASP A 272 5.57 19.39 -9.92
N LEU A 273 4.39 19.37 -9.30
CA LEU A 273 4.16 19.70 -7.89
C LEU A 273 2.92 18.93 -7.43
N VAL A 274 2.90 18.46 -6.19
CA VAL A 274 1.69 17.89 -5.57
C VAL A 274 1.36 18.64 -4.30
N VAL A 275 0.15 19.19 -4.22
CA VAL A 275 -0.40 19.73 -2.99
C VAL A 275 -1.09 18.59 -2.24
N THR A 276 -0.66 18.32 -1.01
CA THR A 276 -1.15 17.20 -0.19
C THR A 276 -1.87 17.72 1.05
N VAL A 277 -2.94 17.04 1.47
CA VAL A 277 -3.68 17.36 2.70
C VAL A 277 -3.66 16.16 3.65
N GLY A 278 -3.33 16.43 4.91
CA GLY A 278 -3.18 15.47 5.99
C GLY A 278 -1.73 15.01 6.18
N ASP A 279 -1.35 14.77 7.44
CA ASP A 279 0.01 14.43 7.85
C ASP A 279 0.51 13.14 7.22
N ASP A 280 -0.24 12.03 7.35
CA ASP A 280 0.16 10.74 6.78
C ASP A 280 0.13 10.73 5.25
N THR A 281 -0.86 11.41 4.64
CA THR A 281 -0.91 11.58 3.18
C THR A 281 0.33 12.31 2.70
N THR A 282 0.70 13.39 3.37
CA THR A 282 1.89 14.19 3.06
C THR A 282 3.16 13.37 3.26
N LEU A 283 3.25 12.57 4.32
CA LEU A 283 4.39 11.70 4.59
C LEU A 283 4.55 10.61 3.51
N ILE A 284 3.49 9.84 3.22
CA ILE A 284 3.52 8.78 2.20
C ILE A 284 3.76 9.36 0.80
N ALA A 285 3.08 10.45 0.48
CA ALA A 285 3.18 11.04 -0.85
C ALA A 285 4.56 11.62 -1.09
N SER A 286 5.13 12.35 -0.12
CA SER A 286 6.49 12.87 -0.24
C SER A 286 7.52 11.75 -0.40
N ASP A 287 7.42 10.68 0.38
CA ASP A 287 8.30 9.51 0.25
C ASP A 287 8.25 8.93 -1.17
N ILE A 288 7.07 8.64 -1.69
CA ILE A 288 6.94 8.04 -3.02
C ILE A 288 7.37 9.02 -4.12
N LEU A 289 6.93 10.27 -4.06
CA LEU A 289 7.20 11.30 -5.06
C LEU A 289 8.68 11.72 -5.10
N TYR A 290 9.43 11.48 -4.03
CA TYR A 290 10.88 11.66 -4.01
C TYR A 290 11.57 10.89 -5.16
N ARG A 291 11.12 9.67 -5.48
CA ARG A 291 11.68 8.87 -6.58
C ARG A 291 11.45 9.50 -7.95
N PHE A 292 10.54 10.46 -8.06
CA PHE A 292 10.24 11.18 -9.30
C PHE A 292 10.79 12.61 -9.28
N ASN A 293 11.51 12.99 -8.22
CA ASN A 293 11.97 14.36 -7.97
C ASN A 293 10.83 15.38 -7.98
N ILE A 294 9.65 14.99 -7.47
CA ILE A 294 8.48 15.85 -7.44
C ILE A 294 8.37 16.48 -6.04
N PRO A 295 8.51 17.82 -5.91
CA PRO A 295 8.27 18.50 -4.65
C PRO A 295 6.79 18.44 -4.26
N ILE A 296 6.53 18.60 -2.97
CA ILE A 296 5.19 18.71 -2.44
C ILE A 296 4.94 20.05 -1.75
N VAL A 297 3.68 20.49 -1.72
CA VAL A 297 3.19 21.46 -0.73
C VAL A 297 2.26 20.73 0.23
N GLY A 298 2.76 20.39 1.42
CA GLY A 298 1.99 19.69 2.44
C GLY A 298 1.16 20.64 3.28
N ILE A 299 -0.11 20.30 3.49
CA ILE A 299 -1.05 20.95 4.39
C ILE A 299 -1.29 19.96 5.54
N THR A 300 -0.73 20.24 6.71
CA THR A 300 -0.67 19.32 7.86
C THR A 300 -1.10 20.04 9.13
N ASP A 301 -1.46 19.32 10.18
CA ASP A 301 -1.84 19.88 11.48
C ASP A 301 -1.00 19.32 12.66
N GLY A 302 -0.04 18.44 12.36
CA GLY A 302 0.87 17.84 13.32
C GLY A 302 0.37 16.50 13.89
N ASP A 303 -0.73 15.93 13.38
CA ASP A 303 -1.35 14.68 13.84
C ASP A 303 -0.71 13.38 13.33
N LEU A 304 0.60 13.40 13.07
CA LEU A 304 1.35 12.32 12.40
C LEU A 304 1.28 10.94 13.11
N ASP A 305 0.77 9.92 12.42
CA ASP A 305 0.69 8.54 12.94
C ASP A 305 1.95 7.69 12.65
N LYS A 306 2.87 8.16 11.80
CA LYS A 306 4.14 7.51 11.44
C LYS A 306 3.96 6.12 10.79
N VAL A 307 3.29 6.10 9.64
CA VAL A 307 3.07 4.89 8.83
C VAL A 307 4.29 4.42 8.00
N VAL A 308 5.36 5.21 7.96
CA VAL A 308 6.69 4.87 7.42
C VAL A 308 7.78 5.38 8.38
N GLU A 309 8.95 4.72 8.44
CA GLU A 309 10.04 5.10 9.37
C GLU A 309 10.70 6.43 8.96
N ASP A 310 11.24 6.48 7.74
CA ASP A 310 11.98 7.63 7.20
C ASP A 310 11.25 8.14 5.95
N GLY A 311 10.62 9.31 6.04
CA GLY A 311 9.94 9.94 4.91
C GLY A 311 10.87 10.88 4.13
N PHE A 312 11.11 10.57 2.86
CA PHE A 312 11.93 11.41 1.98
C PHE A 312 11.13 12.58 1.40
N LYS A 313 11.79 13.73 1.18
CA LYS A 313 11.17 14.93 0.62
C LYS A 313 12.07 15.50 -0.46
N ALA A 314 11.50 15.80 -1.64
CA ALA A 314 12.27 16.39 -2.72
C ALA A 314 12.61 17.85 -2.39
N LYS A 315 13.70 18.36 -2.97
CA LYS A 315 14.11 19.76 -2.81
C LYS A 315 12.98 20.71 -3.25
N ASN A 316 12.84 21.86 -2.58
CA ASN A 316 11.78 22.84 -2.80
C ASN A 316 10.39 22.38 -2.33
N SER A 317 10.32 21.28 -1.56
CA SER A 317 9.07 20.94 -0.86
C SER A 317 8.81 21.95 0.25
N ILE A 318 7.53 22.25 0.46
CA ILE A 318 7.06 23.22 1.46
C ILE A 318 6.02 22.52 2.33
N ILE A 319 6.12 22.62 3.64
CA ILE A 319 5.10 22.12 4.56
C ILE A 319 4.49 23.30 5.30
N PHE A 320 3.18 23.44 5.19
CA PHE A 320 2.36 24.30 6.04
C PHE A 320 1.81 23.46 7.18
N GLU A 321 2.35 23.67 8.38
CA GLU A 321 1.89 23.03 9.60
C GLU A 321 0.96 23.99 10.35
N PHE A 322 -0.32 23.66 10.40
CA PHE A 322 -1.38 24.44 11.03
C PHE A 322 -1.62 23.99 12.48
N GLU A 323 -2.47 24.74 13.19
CA GLU A 323 -3.03 24.28 14.46
C GLU A 323 -3.95 23.05 14.24
N SER A 324 -3.97 22.13 15.21
CA SER A 324 -4.74 20.87 15.15
C SER A 324 -6.18 21.05 14.65
N GLY A 325 -6.59 20.19 13.70
CA GLY A 325 -7.90 20.15 13.07
C GLY A 325 -8.14 21.17 11.96
N THR A 326 -7.10 21.90 11.53
CA THR A 326 -7.23 23.01 10.57
C THR A 326 -6.86 22.64 9.13
N ASP A 327 -6.02 21.62 8.96
CA ASP A 327 -5.55 21.12 7.65
C ASP A 327 -6.70 20.76 6.71
N ASP A 328 -7.74 20.07 7.22
CA ASP A 328 -8.94 19.70 6.46
C ASP A 328 -9.72 20.93 5.96
N VAL A 329 -9.83 21.96 6.79
CA VAL A 329 -10.57 23.19 6.47
C VAL A 329 -9.84 23.97 5.38
N VAL A 330 -8.52 24.13 5.56
CA VAL A 330 -7.66 24.84 4.60
C VAL A 330 -7.54 24.06 3.30
N GLY A 331 -7.32 22.74 3.37
CA GLY A 331 -7.24 21.84 2.24
C GLY A 331 -8.49 21.89 1.37
N ARG A 332 -9.69 21.87 1.98
CA ARG A 332 -10.95 22.03 1.27
C ARG A 332 -11.04 23.38 0.55
N LYS A 333 -10.58 24.47 1.17
CA LYS A 333 -10.59 25.80 0.57
C LYS A 333 -9.59 25.94 -0.57
N ILE A 334 -8.41 25.32 -0.45
CA ILE A 334 -7.43 25.22 -1.54
C ILE A 334 -8.05 24.48 -2.73
N PHE A 335 -8.71 23.33 -2.48
CA PHE A 335 -9.35 22.55 -3.52
C PHE A 335 -10.46 23.35 -4.24
N GLU A 336 -11.28 24.08 -3.49
CA GLU A 336 -12.35 24.92 -4.04
C GLU A 336 -11.84 26.13 -4.83
N LEU A 337 -10.84 26.84 -4.29
CA LEU A 337 -10.46 28.17 -4.78
C LEU A 337 -9.30 28.15 -5.77
N ILE A 338 -8.28 27.33 -5.55
CA ILE A 338 -7.10 27.21 -6.42
C ILE A 338 -7.37 26.18 -7.52
N PHE A 339 -7.80 24.98 -7.11
CA PHE A 339 -7.99 23.86 -8.03
C PHE A 339 -9.37 23.81 -8.68
N LYS A 340 -10.32 24.66 -8.26
CA LYS A 340 -11.70 24.68 -8.78
C LYS A 340 -12.38 23.31 -8.76
N LYS A 341 -12.08 22.50 -7.74
CA LYS A 341 -12.54 21.13 -7.54
C LYS A 341 -12.02 20.11 -8.58
N GLU A 342 -10.94 20.44 -9.28
CA GLU A 342 -10.24 19.53 -10.19
C GLU A 342 -9.00 18.94 -9.52
N LYS A 343 -8.68 17.68 -9.80
CA LYS A 343 -7.47 17.05 -9.23
C LYS A 343 -6.16 17.58 -9.84
N ILE A 344 -6.24 18.20 -11.01
CA ILE A 344 -5.09 18.68 -11.77
C ILE A 344 -5.31 20.15 -12.15
N LEU A 345 -4.34 20.98 -11.82
CA LEU A 345 -4.21 22.36 -12.27
C LEU A 345 -3.05 22.46 -13.26
N ILE A 346 -3.29 23.10 -14.40
CA ILE A 346 -2.27 23.33 -15.43
C ILE A 346 -1.92 24.82 -15.45
N LYS A 347 -0.63 25.13 -15.34
CA LYS A 347 -0.07 26.48 -15.52
C LYS A 347 1.01 26.47 -16.61
N SER A 348 1.29 27.64 -17.19
CA SER A 348 2.49 27.83 -18.00
C SER A 348 3.72 27.75 -17.12
N ARG A 349 4.73 26.99 -17.56
CA ARG A 349 5.96 26.78 -16.80
C ARG A 349 6.75 28.08 -16.66
N ASN A 350 7.13 28.40 -15.44
CA ASN A 350 8.03 29.48 -15.10
C ASN A 350 8.79 29.15 -13.79
N SER A 351 9.86 29.88 -13.50
CA SER A 351 10.72 29.61 -12.34
C SER A 351 10.08 29.92 -10.98
N LYS A 352 8.87 30.50 -10.96
CA LYS A 352 8.14 30.97 -9.77
C LYS A 352 6.88 30.15 -9.49
N ASN A 353 6.53 29.12 -10.28
CA ASN A 353 5.25 28.43 -10.12
C ASN A 353 5.04 27.86 -8.70
N ILE A 354 6.09 27.36 -8.05
CA ILE A 354 6.00 26.87 -6.66
C ILE A 354 5.72 28.04 -5.69
N ASP A 355 6.43 29.16 -5.83
CA ASP A 355 6.21 30.36 -5.02
C ASP A 355 4.80 30.94 -5.23
N GLU A 356 4.31 30.96 -6.48
CA GLU A 356 2.96 31.41 -6.80
C GLU A 356 1.90 30.59 -6.07
N ILE A 357 2.05 29.24 -6.06
CA ILE A 357 1.14 28.36 -5.33
C ILE A 357 1.25 28.56 -3.82
N ARG A 358 2.47 28.70 -3.29
CA ARG A 358 2.69 29.03 -1.87
C ARG A 358 1.96 30.33 -1.50
N ASP A 359 2.09 31.37 -2.30
CA ASP A 359 1.52 32.69 -2.03
C ASP A 359 -0.02 32.68 -2.17
N GLU A 360 -0.58 31.90 -3.09
CA GLU A 360 -2.02 31.65 -3.18
C GLU A 360 -2.57 30.94 -1.93
N ILE A 361 -1.85 29.94 -1.42
CA ILE A 361 -2.20 29.25 -0.18
C ILE A 361 -2.16 30.21 1.01
N ILE A 362 -1.11 31.05 1.13
CA ILE A 362 -1.01 32.08 2.18
C ILE A 362 -2.22 33.03 2.15
N LYS A 363 -2.68 33.45 0.96
CA LYS A 363 -3.88 34.30 0.84
C LYS A 363 -5.12 33.60 1.40
N ILE A 364 -5.32 32.32 1.07
CA ILE A 364 -6.45 31.53 1.60
C ILE A 364 -6.35 31.41 3.12
N THR A 365 -5.17 31.05 3.62
CA THR A 365 -4.91 30.92 5.06
C THR A 365 -5.20 32.21 5.83
N ASN A 366 -4.76 33.36 5.29
CA ASN A 366 -5.03 34.66 5.89
C ASN A 366 -6.53 35.01 5.90
N LEU A 367 -7.26 34.65 4.85
CA LEU A 367 -8.73 34.82 4.80
C LEU A 367 -9.46 33.97 5.85
N LEU A 368 -8.91 32.80 6.19
CA LEU A 368 -9.45 31.91 7.20
C LEU A 368 -9.00 32.28 8.62
N ASN A 369 -8.04 33.21 8.76
CA ASN A 369 -7.44 33.62 10.03
C ASN A 369 -6.82 32.44 10.81
N CYS A 370 -6.26 31.47 10.08
CA CYS A 370 -5.60 30.29 10.66
C CYS A 370 -4.13 30.59 10.95
N LYS A 371 -3.60 30.06 12.06
CA LYS A 371 -2.16 30.11 12.35
C LYS A 371 -1.44 28.92 11.72
N TYR A 372 -0.21 29.14 11.29
CA TYR A 372 0.61 28.13 10.64
C TYR A 372 2.10 28.44 10.75
N ASN A 373 2.92 27.40 10.60
CA ASN A 373 4.35 27.47 10.37
C ASN A 373 4.67 27.00 8.96
N ILE A 374 5.69 27.58 8.33
CA ILE A 374 6.20 27.10 7.03
C ILE A 374 7.57 26.44 7.25
N ILE A 375 7.70 25.20 6.80
CA ILE A 375 8.95 24.45 6.75
C ILE A 375 9.36 24.31 5.28
N ASN A 376 10.56 24.78 4.93
CA ASN A 376 11.12 24.66 3.58
C ASN A 376 12.22 23.59 3.57
N ILE A 377 12.22 22.72 2.55
CA ILE A 377 13.15 21.60 2.38
C ILE A 377 14.18 21.85 1.28
#